data_AF-A0A136Q1N5-F1
#
_entry.id   AF-A0A136Q1N5-F1
#
_cell.length_a   1.000
_cell.length_b   1.000
_cell.length_c   1.000
_cell.angle_alpha   90.00
_cell.angle_beta   90.00
_cell.angle_gamma   90.00
#
_symmetry.space_group_name_H-M   'P 1'
#
loop_
_entity.id
_entity.type
_entity.pdbx_description
1 polymer ?
#
loop_
_entity_poly.entity_id
_entity_poly.type
_entity_poly.pdbx_seq_one_letter_code
_entity_poly.pdbx_strand_id
1 'polypeptide(L)'
;MLNLSSVLIMLCGVIIAAFSQILLKTSANREYTGFWKQYLNKRVIFGYLMLLVSMLFAIWAYSGMDYKYGPAIESVGMALVAILSCVILKEKMTKRRLAGTILIIAGLIVFCL
;
A
#
# COMPACT_ATOMS: atom_id res chain seq x y z
N MET A 1 25.07 8.08 -0.80
CA MET A 1 24.43 9.10 0.05
C MET A 1 22.94 9.01 -0.20
N LEU A 2 22.11 8.90 0.85
CA LEU A 2 20.65 8.90 0.71
C LEU A 2 20.21 10.20 0.05
N ASN A 3 19.81 10.14 -1.21
CA ASN A 3 19.27 11.30 -1.90
C ASN A 3 17.85 11.53 -1.36
N LEU A 4 17.64 12.64 -0.65
CA LEU A 4 16.34 13.03 -0.09
C LEU A 4 15.25 13.00 -1.17
N SER A 5 15.59 13.37 -2.40
CA SER A 5 14.72 13.32 -3.57
C SER A 5 14.22 11.89 -3.87
N SER A 6 15.09 10.87 -3.80
CA SER A 6 14.72 9.48 -4.04
C SER A 6 13.80 8.93 -2.95
N VAL A 7 14.03 9.33 -1.69
CA VAL A 7 13.17 8.97 -0.56
C VAL A 7 11.78 9.59 -0.69
N LEU A 8 11.69 10.86 -1.12
CA LEU A 8 10.41 11.53 -1.37
C LEU A 8 9.63 10.87 -2.52
N ILE A 9 10.33 10.49 -3.60
CA ILE A 9 9.72 9.76 -4.73
C ILE A 9 9.20 8.40 -4.28
N MET A 10 9.97 7.66 -3.47
CA MET A 10 9.55 6.37 -2.91
C MET A 10 8.32 6.54 -2.02
N LEU A 11 8.32 7.52 -1.11
CA LEU A 11 7.17 7.81 -0.25
C LEU A 11 5.92 8.17 -1.05
N CYS A 12 6.06 8.98 -2.10
CA CYS A 12 4.96 9.27 -3.02
C CYS A 12 4.42 7.99 -3.68
N GLY A 13 5.31 7.11 -4.18
CA GLY A 13 4.93 5.82 -4.75
C GLY A 13 4.14 4.97 -3.75
N VAL A 14 4.62 4.87 -2.53
CA VAL A 14 4.01 4.10 -1.43
C VAL A 14 2.62 4.65 -1.07
N ILE A 15 2.45 5.97 -1.03
CA ILE A 15 1.15 6.61 -0.79
C ILE A 15 0.18 6.29 -1.94
N ILE A 16 0.61 6.35 -3.19
CA ILE A 16 -0.22 6.00 -4.36
C ILE A 16 -0.63 4.52 -4.30
N ALA A 17 0.29 3.62 -3.99
CA ALA A 17 -0.01 2.22 -3.76
C ALA A 17 -1.03 2.05 -2.63
N ALA A 18 -0.90 2.80 -1.55
CA ALA A 18 -1.82 2.72 -0.43
C ALA A 18 -3.25 3.11 -0.82
N PHE A 19 -3.42 4.19 -1.57
CA PHE A 19 -4.72 4.59 -2.12
C PHE A 19 -5.29 3.53 -3.06
N SER A 20 -4.46 2.95 -3.94
CA SER A 20 -4.88 1.88 -4.84
C SER A 20 -5.38 0.65 -4.08
N GLN A 21 -4.63 0.21 -3.07
CA GLN A 21 -4.99 -0.94 -2.24
C GLN A 21 -6.34 -0.73 -1.54
N ILE A 22 -6.62 0.49 -1.05
CA ILE A 22 -7.91 0.82 -0.43
C ILE A 22 -9.04 0.85 -1.46
N LEU A 23 -8.79 1.38 -2.66
CA LEU A 23 -9.76 1.41 -3.75
C LEU A 23 -10.13 -0.01 -4.22
N LEU A 24 -9.14 -0.90 -4.34
CA LEU A 24 -9.33 -2.30 -4.68
C LEU A 24 -10.09 -3.03 -3.59
N LYS A 25 -9.73 -2.83 -2.32
CA LYS A 25 -10.43 -3.40 -1.16
C LYS A 25 -11.89 -2.93 -1.07
N THR A 26 -12.14 -1.65 -1.35
CA THR A 26 -13.50 -1.10 -1.44
C THR A 26 -14.29 -1.70 -2.60
N SER A 27 -13.63 -1.95 -3.74
CA SER A 27 -14.27 -2.52 -4.93
C SER A 27 -14.63 -3.99 -4.72
N ALA A 28 -13.80 -4.74 -3.99
CA ALA A 28 -14.07 -6.14 -3.64
C ALA A 28 -15.26 -6.29 -2.68
N ASN A 29 -15.52 -5.31 -1.81
CA ASN A 29 -16.64 -5.32 -0.88
C ASN A 29 -17.99 -4.95 -1.52
N ARG A 30 -18.02 -4.62 -2.83
CA ARG A 30 -19.27 -4.47 -3.58
C ARG A 30 -19.55 -5.74 -4.36
N GLU A 31 -20.71 -6.34 -4.12
CA GLU A 31 -21.19 -7.45 -4.95
C GLU A 31 -21.64 -6.91 -6.31
N TYR A 32 -21.02 -7.41 -7.37
CA TYR A 32 -21.41 -7.16 -8.75
C TYR A 32 -22.08 -8.42 -9.29
N THR A 33 -23.14 -8.25 -10.08
CA THR A 33 -23.99 -9.33 -10.61
C THR A 33 -23.31 -10.25 -11.65
N GLY A 34 -21.98 -10.21 -11.79
CA GLY A 34 -21.24 -11.10 -12.68
C GLY A 34 -19.73 -11.09 -12.43
N PHE A 35 -19.12 -12.28 -12.44
CA PHE A 35 -17.70 -12.53 -12.15
C PHE A 35 -16.76 -11.61 -12.96
N TRP A 36 -16.99 -11.50 -14.27
CA TRP A 36 -16.19 -10.62 -15.14
C TRP A 36 -16.40 -9.13 -14.87
N LYS A 37 -17.62 -8.71 -14.54
CA LYS A 37 -17.92 -7.30 -14.22
C LYS A 37 -17.34 -6.88 -12.86
N GLN A 38 -17.11 -7.83 -11.96
CA GLN A 38 -16.46 -7.58 -10.67
C GLN A 38 -14.98 -7.26 -10.83
N TYR A 39 -14.27 -7.94 -11.74
CA TYR A 39 -12.85 -7.69 -12.03
C TYR A 39 -12.62 -6.58 -13.07
N LEU A 40 -13.47 -6.48 -14.11
CA LEU A 40 -13.34 -5.48 -15.19
C LEU A 40 -14.07 -4.16 -14.88
N ASN A 41 -14.24 -3.82 -13.61
CA ASN A 41 -14.87 -2.58 -13.21
C ASN A 41 -13.90 -1.40 -13.39
N LYS A 42 -14.40 -0.23 -13.83
CA LYS A 42 -13.58 0.98 -14.03
C LYS A 42 -12.76 1.34 -12.78
N ARG A 43 -13.30 1.10 -11.59
CA ARG A 43 -12.59 1.31 -10.30
C ARG A 43 -11.44 0.34 -10.07
N VAL A 44 -11.60 -0.92 -10.45
CA VAL A 44 -10.56 -1.96 -10.29
C VAL A 44 -9.43 -1.71 -11.29
N ILE A 45 -9.77 -1.39 -12.54
CA ILE A 45 -8.80 -0.99 -13.58
C ILE A 45 -8.02 0.24 -13.11
N PHE A 46 -8.70 1.27 -12.60
CA PHE A 46 -8.03 2.47 -12.09
C PHE A 46 -7.11 2.18 -10.90
N GLY A 47 -7.52 1.28 -10.01
CA GLY A 47 -6.68 0.78 -8.92
C GLY A 47 -5.40 0.12 -9.44
N TYR A 48 -5.51 -0.85 -10.34
CA TYR A 48 -4.33 -1.49 -10.94
C TYR A 48 -3.43 -0.51 -11.70
N LEU A 49 -4.01 0.50 -12.36
CA LEU A 49 -3.26 1.55 -13.05
C LEU A 49 -2.46 2.41 -12.05
N MET A 50 -3.06 2.77 -10.91
CA MET A 50 -2.35 3.44 -9.81
C MET A 50 -1.22 2.58 -9.22
N LEU A 51 -1.42 1.27 -9.10
CA LEU A 51 -0.35 0.34 -8.66
C LEU A 51 0.81 0.32 -9.66
N LEU A 52 0.52 0.32 -10.96
CA LEU A 52 1.54 0.41 -12.01
C LEU A 52 2.33 1.72 -11.89
N VAL A 53 1.64 2.85 -11.71
CA VAL A 53 2.30 4.15 -11.48
C VAL A 53 3.18 4.09 -10.24
N SER A 54 2.70 3.56 -9.12
CA SER A 54 3.48 3.40 -7.90
C SER A 54 4.76 2.58 -8.14
N MET A 55 4.66 1.47 -8.88
CA MET A 55 5.80 0.65 -9.24
C MET A 55 6.84 1.42 -10.07
N LEU A 56 6.41 2.26 -11.02
CA LEU A 56 7.34 3.10 -11.78
C LEU A 56 8.09 4.11 -10.88
N PHE A 57 7.39 4.72 -9.92
CA PHE A 57 8.00 5.59 -8.92
C PHE A 57 9.02 4.83 -8.05
N ALA A 58 8.71 3.60 -7.65
CA ALA A 58 9.63 2.76 -6.87
C ALA A 58 10.90 2.41 -7.67
N ILE A 59 10.77 2.00 -8.94
CA ILE A 59 11.91 1.71 -9.82
C ILE A 59 12.81 2.95 -9.96
N TRP A 60 12.21 4.13 -10.11
CA TRP A 60 12.95 5.37 -10.23
C TRP A 60 13.64 5.78 -8.93
N ALA A 61 12.99 5.55 -7.79
CA ALA A 61 13.58 5.75 -6.48
C ALA A 61 14.79 4.83 -6.24
N TYR A 62 14.67 3.53 -6.55
CA TYR A 62 15.77 2.55 -6.45
C TYR A 62 16.97 2.87 -7.33
N SER A 63 16.79 3.62 -8.43
CA SER A 63 17.91 4.09 -9.24
C SER A 63 18.81 5.10 -8.50
N GLY A 64 18.33 5.73 -7.42
CA GLY A 64 19.06 6.71 -6.63
C GLY A 64 19.25 6.37 -5.15
N MET A 65 18.81 5.18 -4.70
CA MET A 65 18.90 4.73 -3.32
C MET A 65 19.26 3.25 -3.21
N ASP A 66 19.98 2.87 -2.14
CA ASP A 66 20.27 1.47 -1.85
C ASP A 66 18.99 0.66 -1.62
N TYR A 67 18.91 -0.52 -2.24
CA TYR A 67 17.79 -1.46 -2.12
C TYR A 67 17.45 -1.86 -0.67
N LYS A 68 18.40 -1.73 0.26
CA LYS A 68 18.21 -2.02 1.70
C LYS A 68 17.12 -1.17 2.35
N TYR A 69 16.94 0.07 1.90
CA TYR A 69 15.93 0.99 2.44
C TYR A 69 14.54 0.76 1.85
N GLY A 70 14.44 0.02 0.75
CA GLY A 70 13.18 -0.31 0.10
C GLY A 70 12.20 -1.06 1.00
N PRO A 71 12.58 -2.24 1.55
CA PRO A 71 11.73 -3.00 2.46
C PRO A 71 11.30 -2.22 3.71
N ALA A 72 12.15 -1.34 4.22
CA ALA A 72 11.83 -0.50 5.38
C ALA A 72 10.71 0.50 5.05
N ILE A 73 10.81 1.21 3.92
CA ILE A 73 9.79 2.19 3.49
C ILE A 73 8.49 1.49 3.06
N GLU A 74 8.58 0.36 2.36
CA GLU A 74 7.43 -0.45 1.96
C GLU A 74 6.60 -0.92 3.17
N SER A 75 7.29 -1.35 4.23
CA SER A 75 6.65 -1.81 5.45
C SER A 75 5.99 -0.66 6.24
N VAL A 76 6.54 0.57 6.17
CA VAL A 76 5.83 1.78 6.63
C VAL A 76 4.57 2.00 5.81
N GLY A 77 4.63 1.80 4.49
CA GLY A 77 3.49 1.82 3.58
C GLY A 77 2.38 0.85 3.97
N MET A 78 2.73 -0.40 4.27
CA MET A 78 1.80 -1.43 4.75
C MET A 78 1.08 -1.00 6.04
N ALA A 79 1.80 -0.42 7.00
CA ALA A 79 1.21 0.11 8.22
C ALA A 79 0.26 1.29 7.92
N LEU A 80 0.67 2.19 7.01
CA LEU A 80 -0.13 3.31 6.55
C LEU A 80 -1.44 2.84 5.89
N VAL A 81 -1.37 1.82 5.04
CA VAL A 81 -2.55 1.18 4.42
C VAL A 81 -3.50 0.63 5.47
N ALA A 82 -2.98 -0.05 6.50
CA ALA A 82 -3.80 -0.62 7.55
C ALA A 82 -4.58 0.48 8.31
N ILE A 83 -3.90 1.59 8.65
CA ILE A 83 -4.52 2.75 9.30
C ILE A 83 -5.54 3.43 8.38
N LEU A 84 -5.14 3.74 7.15
CA LEU A 84 -5.96 4.48 6.19
C LEU A 84 -7.19 3.66 5.75
N SER A 85 -7.04 2.34 5.63
CA SER A 85 -8.16 1.41 5.41
C SER A 85 -9.13 1.40 6.59
N CYS A 86 -8.67 1.53 7.84
CA CYS A 86 -9.54 1.59 9.01
C CYS A 86 -10.34 2.90 9.01
N VAL A 87 -9.70 4.03 8.70
CA VAL A 87 -10.35 5.36 8.65
C VAL A 87 -11.35 5.46 7.51
N ILE A 88 -10.99 5.03 6.30
CA ILE A 88 -11.81 5.21 5.09
C ILE A 88 -12.97 4.20 5.00
N LEU A 89 -12.73 2.91 5.27
CA LEU A 89 -13.80 1.90 5.17
C LEU A 89 -14.71 1.88 6.42
N LYS A 90 -14.31 2.52 7.53
CA LYS A 90 -15.00 2.45 8.83
C LYS A 90 -15.43 1.03 9.23
N GLU A 91 -14.68 0.02 8.79
CA GLU A 91 -14.93 -1.36 9.20
C GLU A 91 -14.66 -1.47 10.70
N LYS A 92 -15.54 -2.15 11.45
CA LYS A 92 -15.24 -2.53 12.83
C LYS A 92 -13.95 -3.35 12.82
N MET A 93 -12.84 -2.76 13.26
CA MET A 93 -11.59 -3.47 13.45
C MET A 93 -11.84 -4.56 14.49
N THR A 94 -12.03 -5.80 14.04
CA THR A 94 -12.03 -6.95 14.92
C THR A 94 -10.67 -7.04 15.60
N LYS A 95 -10.64 -7.39 16.90
CA LYS A 95 -9.42 -7.46 17.73
C LYS A 95 -8.28 -8.25 17.05
N ARG A 96 -8.63 -9.23 16.20
CA ARG A 96 -7.69 -10.03 15.39
C ARG A 96 -6.97 -9.22 14.30
N ARG A 97 -7.65 -8.29 13.61
CA ARG A 97 -7.01 -7.41 12.61
C ARG A 97 -6.04 -6.44 13.27
N LEU A 98 -6.41 -5.88 14.42
CA LEU A 98 -5.53 -4.99 15.19
C LEU A 98 -4.27 -5.72 15.66
N ALA A 99 -4.42 -6.94 16.20
CA ALA A 99 -3.29 -7.78 16.61
C ALA A 99 -2.35 -8.10 15.43
N GLY A 100 -2.90 -8.37 14.24
CA GLY A 100 -2.10 -8.56 13.02
C GLY A 100 -1.31 -7.31 12.62
N THR A 101 -1.93 -6.13 12.68
CA THR A 101 -1.22 -4.87 12.39
C THR A 101 -0.09 -4.62 13.39
N ILE A 102 -0.33 -4.89 14.69
CA ILE A 102 0.70 -4.77 15.74
C ILE A 102 1.86 -5.74 15.50
N LEU A 103 1.56 -6.98 15.08
CA LEU A 103 2.59 -7.99 14.76
C LEU A 103 3.47 -7.55 13.57
N ILE A 104 2.87 -6.97 12.53
CA ILE A 104 3.61 -6.45 11.36
C ILE A 104 4.52 -5.30 11.77
N ILE A 105 4.01 -4.37 12.59
CA ILE A 105 4.81 -3.24 13.12
C ILE A 105 5.94 -3.76 14.01
N ALA A 106 5.69 -4.78 14.84
CA ALA A 106 6.73 -5.40 15.66
C ALA A 106 7.83 -6.06 14.80
N GLY A 107 7.44 -6.77 13.73
CA GLY A 107 8.37 -7.35 12.76
C GLY A 107 9.22 -6.28 12.06
N LEU A 108 8.61 -5.14 11.69
CA LEU A 108 9.35 -3.98 11.15
C LEU A 108 10.40 -3.47 12.13
N ILE A 109 10.03 -3.28 13.40
CA ILE A 109 10.95 -2.74 14.42
C ILE A 109 12.16 -3.65 14.57
N VAL A 110 11.96 -4.98 14.60
CA VAL A 110 13.06 -5.96 14.69
C VAL A 110 13.93 -5.95 13.43
N PHE A 111 13.35 -5.77 12.24
CA PHE A 111 14.12 -5.68 11.00
C PHE A 111 14.95 -4.39 10.89
N CYS A 112 14.48 -3.31 11.53
CA CYS A 112 15.15 -2.01 11.52
C CYS A 112 16.26 -1.89 12.58
N LEU A 113 16.25 -2.75 13.61
CA LEU A 113 17.26 -2.84 14.66
C LEU A 113 18.48 -3.65 14.19
#